data_AF-A0A2D9P7J7-F1
#
_entry.id   AF-A0A2D9P7J7-F1
#
_cell.length_a   1.000
_cell.length_b   1.000
_cell.length_c   1.000
_cell.angle_alpha   90.00
_cell.angle_beta   90.00
_cell.angle_gamma   90.00
#
_symmetry.space_group_name_H-M   'P 1'
#
loop_
_entity.id
_entity.type
_entity.pdbx_description
1 polymer ?
#
loop_
_entity_poly.entity_id
_entity_poly.type
_entity_poly.pdbx_seq_one_letter_code
_entity_poly.pdbx_strand_id
1 'polypeptide(L)'
;MMNSSPEYEVVNCPVEVVPITKENQYNEQTKANELYAKYLEIERDSGNIICLTCVDIILNFSYFIIYFYQILISFFFFCIGYNGADTRNMSKIKCYMIYQSAQFGIKFMGLLFLITLKANTIKRIEFRINNPNNPISGKIDTLISLTILNLFFHINFLCYLRKYYNLLPLLKKEPNYIIL
;
A
#
# COMPACT_ATOMS: atom_id res chain seq x y z
N MET A 1 -3.87 -71.82 17.63
CA MET A 1 -3.40 -70.69 16.80
C MET A 1 -3.92 -70.90 15.39
N MET A 2 -5.03 -70.25 15.03
CA MET A 2 -5.55 -70.22 13.66
C MET A 2 -5.17 -68.88 13.06
N ASN A 3 -4.40 -68.90 11.97
CA ASN A 3 -3.99 -67.71 11.23
C ASN A 3 -4.79 -67.71 9.93
N SER A 4 -5.89 -66.95 9.89
CA SER A 4 -6.67 -66.70 8.67
C SER A 4 -6.50 -65.22 8.32
N SER A 5 -5.59 -64.92 7.40
CA SER A 5 -5.53 -63.59 6.79
C SER A 5 -6.59 -63.51 5.67
N PRO A 6 -7.36 -62.42 5.56
CA PRO A 6 -8.31 -62.28 4.47
C PRO A 6 -7.59 -61.93 3.16
N GLU A 7 -7.93 -62.64 2.08
CA GLU A 7 -7.59 -62.22 0.72
C GLU A 7 -8.38 -60.95 0.38
N TYR A 8 -7.67 -59.88 0.04
CA TYR A 8 -8.26 -58.66 -0.50
C TYR A 8 -8.16 -58.71 -2.03
N GLU A 9 -9.31 -58.69 -2.71
CA GLU A 9 -9.39 -58.43 -4.14
C GLU A 9 -9.00 -56.97 -4.41
N VAL A 10 -7.91 -56.78 -5.15
CA VAL A 10 -7.52 -55.48 -5.68
C VAL A 10 -8.45 -55.15 -6.85
N VAL A 11 -9.49 -54.36 -6.58
CA VAL A 11 -10.34 -53.79 -7.64
C VAL A 11 -9.52 -52.72 -8.37
N ASN A 12 -8.95 -53.09 -9.51
CA ASN A 12 -8.36 -52.14 -10.45
C ASN A 12 -9.49 -51.31 -11.08
N CYS A 13 -9.78 -50.14 -10.50
CA CYS A 13 -10.56 -49.13 -11.18
C CYS A 13 -9.72 -48.57 -12.35
N PRO A 14 -10.17 -48.66 -13.61
CA PRO A 14 -9.48 -48.02 -14.71
C PRO A 14 -9.48 -46.51 -14.48
N VAL A 15 -8.28 -45.91 -14.42
CA VAL A 15 -8.12 -44.45 -14.47
C VAL A 15 -8.55 -44.02 -15.87
N GLU A 16 -9.71 -43.37 -15.96
CA GLU A 16 -10.19 -42.80 -17.20
C GLU A 16 -9.25 -41.64 -17.59
N VAL A 17 -8.31 -41.93 -18.50
CA VAL A 17 -7.41 -40.92 -19.06
C VAL A 17 -8.24 -40.04 -19.99
N VAL A 18 -8.77 -38.94 -19.47
CA VAL A 18 -9.47 -37.94 -20.28
C VAL A 18 -8.47 -37.41 -21.32
N PRO A 19 -8.71 -37.59 -22.64
CA PRO A 19 -7.80 -37.13 -23.66
C PRO A 19 -7.70 -35.61 -23.62
N ILE A 20 -6.48 -35.09 -23.45
CA ILE A 20 -6.18 -33.66 -23.52
C ILE A 20 -6.41 -33.20 -24.96
N THR A 21 -7.53 -32.52 -25.23
CA THR A 21 -7.77 -31.86 -26.52
C THR A 21 -6.85 -30.65 -26.67
N LYS A 22 -6.41 -30.35 -27.91
CA LYS A 22 -5.59 -29.16 -28.22
C LYS A 22 -6.21 -27.84 -27.71
N GLU A 23 -7.53 -27.81 -27.60
CA GLU A 23 -8.30 -26.69 -27.05
C GLU A 23 -8.12 -26.53 -25.53
N ASN A 24 -8.00 -27.63 -24.78
CA ASN A 24 -7.69 -27.60 -23.35
C ASN A 24 -6.25 -27.11 -23.10
N GLN A 25 -5.29 -27.54 -23.92
CA GLN A 25 -3.91 -27.02 -23.88
C GLN A 25 -3.83 -25.53 -24.21
N TYR A 26 -4.56 -25.07 -25.24
CA TYR A 26 -4.59 -23.66 -25.62
C TYR A 26 -5.23 -22.79 -24.52
N ASN A 27 -6.30 -23.26 -23.89
CA ASN A 27 -6.96 -22.58 -22.77
C ASN A 27 -6.09 -22.52 -21.51
N GLU A 28 -5.33 -23.58 -21.20
CA GLU A 28 -4.36 -23.57 -20.09
C GLU A 28 -3.18 -22.63 -20.36
N GLN A 29 -2.66 -22.62 -21.58
CA GLN A 29 -1.54 -21.77 -21.98
C GLN A 29 -1.93 -20.28 -22.02
N THR A 30 -3.16 -19.97 -22.45
CA THR A 30 -3.71 -18.60 -22.42
C THR A 30 -3.90 -18.10 -20.99
N LYS A 31 -4.46 -18.94 -20.09
CA LYS A 31 -4.58 -18.61 -18.67
C LYS A 31 -3.22 -18.39 -17.99
N ALA A 32 -2.23 -19.23 -18.29
CA ALA A 32 -0.88 -19.08 -17.78
C ALA A 32 -0.22 -17.76 -18.23
N ASN A 33 -0.40 -17.38 -19.50
CA ASN A 33 0.12 -16.11 -20.03
C ASN A 33 -0.55 -14.89 -19.39
N GLU A 34 -1.87 -14.91 -19.19
CA GLU A 34 -2.61 -13.84 -18.51
C GLU A 34 -2.18 -13.69 -17.05
N LEU A 35 -1.91 -14.79 -16.35
CA LEU A 35 -1.46 -14.75 -14.97
C LEU A 35 -0.01 -14.28 -14.84
N TYR A 36 0.87 -14.71 -15.74
CA TYR A 36 2.25 -14.21 -15.81
C TYR A 36 2.29 -12.70 -16.04
N ALA A 37 1.46 -12.17 -16.95
CA ALA A 37 1.31 -10.74 -17.15
C ALA A 37 0.86 -9.99 -15.88
N LYS A 38 -0.09 -10.56 -15.12
CA LYS A 38 -0.52 -10.00 -13.84
C LYS A 38 0.56 -10.06 -12.77
N TYR A 39 1.36 -11.12 -12.73
CA TYR A 39 2.51 -11.22 -11.81
C TYR A 39 3.52 -10.10 -12.07
N LEU A 40 3.89 -9.89 -13.34
CA LEU A 40 4.76 -8.80 -13.76
C LEU A 40 4.18 -7.42 -13.41
N GLU A 41 2.86 -7.24 -13.55
CA GLU A 41 2.20 -6.00 -13.12
C GLU A 41 2.33 -5.78 -11.62
N ILE A 42 2.11 -6.83 -10.80
CA ILE A 42 2.22 -6.74 -9.35
C ILE A 42 3.67 -6.50 -8.89
N GLU A 43 4.65 -7.11 -9.54
CA GLU A 43 6.06 -6.88 -9.25
C GLU A 43 6.47 -5.44 -9.54
N ARG A 44 6.04 -4.91 -10.70
CA ARG A 44 6.25 -3.50 -11.05
C ARG A 44 5.54 -2.56 -10.06
N ASP A 45 4.28 -2.82 -9.74
CA ASP A 45 3.50 -1.99 -8.81
C ASP A 45 4.08 -2.04 -7.38
N SER A 46 4.66 -3.17 -6.96
CA SER A 46 5.38 -3.30 -5.69
C SER A 46 6.61 -2.38 -5.64
N GLY A 47 7.46 -2.42 -6.68
CA GLY A 47 8.61 -1.52 -6.79
C GLY A 47 8.22 -0.04 -6.76
N ASN A 48 7.13 0.31 -7.44
CA ASN A 48 6.58 1.66 -7.42
C ASN A 48 6.08 2.06 -6.02
N ILE A 49 5.40 1.16 -5.29
CA ILE A 49 4.97 1.45 -3.92
C ILE A 49 6.15 1.63 -2.99
N ILE A 50 7.19 0.81 -3.11
CA ILE A 50 8.43 0.97 -2.33
C ILE A 50 9.00 2.39 -2.56
N CYS A 51 9.14 2.79 -3.83
CA CYS A 51 9.61 4.12 -4.19
C CYS A 51 8.71 5.23 -3.62
N LEU A 52 7.40 5.12 -3.76
CA LEU A 52 6.44 6.09 -3.23
C LEU A 52 6.46 6.15 -1.70
N THR A 53 6.72 5.04 -1.01
CA THR A 53 6.88 5.00 0.45
C THR A 53 8.15 5.77 0.87
N CYS A 54 9.23 5.69 0.08
CA CYS A 54 10.42 6.54 0.27
C CYS A 54 10.14 8.02 0.00
N VAL A 55 9.34 8.36 -1.02
CA VAL A 55 8.94 9.76 -1.25
C VAL A 55 8.08 10.28 -0.11
N ASP A 56 7.15 9.46 0.41
CA ASP A 56 6.30 9.79 1.55
C ASP A 56 7.12 10.14 2.79
N ILE A 57 8.15 9.34 3.14
CA ILE A 57 8.97 9.66 4.31
C ILE A 57 9.71 10.99 4.14
N ILE A 58 10.27 11.27 2.96
CA ILE A 58 10.96 12.54 2.65
C ILE A 58 9.99 13.73 2.79
N LEU A 59 8.76 13.58 2.27
CA LEU A 59 7.73 14.59 2.39
C LEU A 59 7.30 14.79 3.85
N ASN A 60 7.21 13.73 4.65
CA ASN A 60 6.95 13.86 6.09
C ASN A 60 8.12 14.48 6.87
N PHE A 61 9.37 14.29 6.44
CA PHE A 61 10.52 15.02 6.97
C PHE A 61 10.41 16.53 6.75
N SER A 62 9.85 16.98 5.61
CA SER A 62 9.62 18.42 5.39
C SER A 62 8.64 19.04 6.41
N TYR A 63 7.78 18.21 7.00
CA TYR A 63 6.82 18.58 8.06
C TYR A 63 7.39 18.52 9.49
N PHE A 64 8.60 18.01 9.65
CA PHE A 64 9.28 17.91 10.95
C PHE A 64 9.43 19.26 11.64
N ILE A 65 9.55 20.34 10.86
CA ILE A 65 9.63 21.73 11.35
C ILE A 65 8.40 22.14 12.17
N ILE A 66 7.26 21.45 12.00
CA ILE A 66 5.98 21.79 12.66
C ILE A 66 5.61 20.79 13.76
N TYR A 67 5.95 19.49 13.62
CA TYR A 67 5.52 18.45 14.56
C TYR A 67 6.64 17.42 14.86
N PHE A 68 7.40 17.65 15.93
CA PHE A 68 8.56 16.83 16.32
C PHE A 68 8.23 15.34 16.53
N TYR A 69 7.08 15.01 17.13
CA TYR A 69 6.67 13.62 17.40
C TYR A 69 6.23 12.82 16.15
N GLN A 70 5.96 13.50 15.04
CA GLN A 70 5.43 12.87 13.84
C GLN A 70 6.47 12.03 13.09
N ILE A 71 7.77 12.23 13.37
CA ILE A 71 8.87 11.52 12.70
C ILE A 71 8.91 10.04 13.06
N LEU A 72 8.77 9.70 14.34
CA LEU A 72 8.85 8.32 14.82
C LEU A 72 7.69 7.48 14.28
N ILE A 73 6.50 8.08 14.28
CA ILE A 73 5.30 7.47 13.71
C ILE A 73 5.50 7.25 12.21
N SER A 74 6.00 8.25 11.49
CA SER A 74 6.23 8.15 10.04
C SER A 74 7.27 7.08 9.70
N PHE A 75 8.33 6.93 10.50
CA PHE A 75 9.34 5.90 10.30
C PHE A 75 8.80 4.49 10.54
N PHE A 76 7.99 4.31 11.58
CA PHE A 76 7.32 3.03 11.85
C PHE A 76 6.41 2.62 10.68
N PHE A 77 5.58 3.55 10.19
CA PHE A 77 4.69 3.27 9.07
C PHE A 77 5.41 3.14 7.73
N PHE A 78 6.55 3.82 7.53
CA PHE A 78 7.45 3.57 6.41
C PHE A 78 7.91 2.11 6.38
N CYS A 79 8.38 1.57 7.51
CA CYS A 79 8.78 0.16 7.59
C CYS A 79 7.63 -0.79 7.26
N ILE A 80 6.39 -0.47 7.70
CA ILE A 80 5.19 -1.26 7.39
C ILE A 80 4.87 -1.22 5.90
N GLY A 81 4.88 -0.02 5.28
CA GLY A 81 4.58 0.17 3.87
C GLY A 81 5.61 -0.51 2.96
N TYR A 82 6.90 -0.26 3.23
CA TYR A 82 8.03 -0.87 2.51
C TYR A 82 7.98 -2.39 2.58
N ASN A 83 7.96 -2.95 3.79
CA ASN A 83 7.94 -4.40 3.99
C ASN A 83 6.63 -5.01 3.46
N GLY A 84 5.50 -4.29 3.58
CA GLY A 84 4.23 -4.71 3.01
C GLY A 84 4.26 -4.86 1.49
N ALA A 85 4.97 -3.98 0.79
CA ALA A 85 5.13 -4.07 -0.66
C ALA A 85 6.12 -5.18 -1.04
N ASP A 86 7.28 -5.21 -0.39
CA ASP A 86 8.34 -6.21 -0.60
C ASP A 86 7.84 -7.65 -0.39
N THR A 87 7.18 -7.90 0.73
CA THR A 87 6.60 -9.21 1.05
C THR A 87 5.19 -9.43 0.46
N ARG A 88 4.68 -8.47 -0.31
CA ARG A 88 3.33 -8.49 -0.91
C ARG A 88 2.24 -8.82 0.13
N ASN A 89 2.44 -8.35 1.36
CA ASN A 89 1.59 -8.67 2.50
C ASN A 89 0.39 -7.72 2.58
N MET A 90 -0.77 -8.27 2.24
CA MET A 90 -2.05 -7.56 2.21
C MET A 90 -2.39 -6.85 3.54
N SER A 91 -2.11 -7.47 4.69
CA SER A 91 -2.41 -6.88 6.00
C SER A 91 -1.54 -5.66 6.29
N LYS A 92 -0.24 -5.72 5.94
CA LYS A 92 0.69 -4.58 6.08
C LYS A 92 0.30 -3.44 5.15
N ILE A 93 -0.03 -3.74 3.89
CA ILE A 93 -0.53 -2.75 2.93
C ILE A 93 -1.81 -2.09 3.43
N LYS A 94 -2.79 -2.86 3.96
CA LYS A 94 -4.01 -2.31 4.55
C LYS A 94 -3.71 -1.38 5.73
N CYS A 95 -2.81 -1.78 6.62
CA CYS A 95 -2.37 -0.95 7.74
C CYS A 95 -1.76 0.37 7.25
N TYR A 96 -0.92 0.31 6.21
CA TYR A 96 -0.33 1.49 5.61
C TYR A 96 -1.36 2.38 4.89
N MET A 97 -2.40 1.83 4.25
CA MET A 97 -3.52 2.62 3.69
C MET A 97 -4.23 3.44 4.77
N ILE A 98 -4.49 2.83 5.93
CA ILE A 98 -5.13 3.51 7.06
C ILE A 98 -4.27 4.69 7.53
N TYR A 99 -2.95 4.47 7.65
CA TYR A 99 -2.00 5.53 7.96
C TYR A 99 -2.02 6.66 6.91
N GLN A 100 -1.98 6.34 5.62
CA GLN A 100 -2.05 7.33 4.54
C GLN A 100 -3.35 8.15 4.60
N SER A 101 -4.47 7.49 4.93
CA SER A 101 -5.77 8.15 5.08
C SER A 101 -5.80 9.08 6.30
N ALA A 102 -5.17 8.68 7.40
CA ALA A 102 -5.01 9.51 8.59
C ALA A 102 -4.10 10.72 8.32
N GLN A 103 -2.97 10.54 7.63
CA GLN A 103 -2.07 11.63 7.24
C GLN A 103 -2.78 12.65 6.35
N PHE A 104 -3.58 12.19 5.39
CA PHE A 104 -4.41 13.06 4.58
C PHE A 104 -5.36 13.91 5.44
N GLY A 105 -6.10 13.28 6.37
CA GLY A 105 -7.02 14.00 7.26
C GLY A 105 -6.31 15.03 8.14
N ILE A 106 -5.18 14.68 8.74
CA ILE A 106 -4.39 15.59 9.58
C ILE A 106 -3.88 16.78 8.77
N LYS A 107 -3.29 16.54 7.59
CA LYS A 107 -2.76 17.60 6.72
C LYS A 107 -3.88 18.48 6.16
N PHE A 108 -5.05 17.92 5.89
CA PHE A 108 -6.22 18.67 5.43
C PHE A 108 -6.72 19.62 6.52
N MET A 109 -6.84 19.15 7.76
CA MET A 109 -7.17 20.00 8.91
C MET A 109 -6.11 21.09 9.12
N GLY A 110 -4.83 20.74 8.99
CA GLY A 110 -3.72 21.70 9.04
C GLY A 110 -3.83 22.78 7.96
N LEU A 111 -4.21 22.41 6.73
CA LEU A 111 -4.44 23.36 5.65
C LEU A 111 -5.59 24.33 5.98
N LEU A 112 -6.73 23.83 6.46
CA LEU A 112 -7.87 24.65 6.86
C LEU A 112 -7.48 25.64 7.97
N PHE A 113 -6.69 25.19 8.94
CA PHE A 113 -6.14 26.05 9.98
C PHE A 113 -5.25 27.16 9.42
N LEU A 114 -4.31 26.82 8.52
CA LEU A 114 -3.42 27.79 7.88
C LEU A 114 -4.18 28.82 7.03
N ILE A 115 -5.19 28.38 6.27
CA ILE A 115 -6.05 29.27 5.48
C ILE A 115 -6.84 30.20 6.40
N THR A 116 -7.39 29.69 7.50
CA THR A 116 -8.14 30.49 8.47
C THR A 116 -7.25 31.55 9.12
N LEU A 117 -6.02 31.19 9.50
CA LEU A 117 -5.03 32.14 10.00
C LEU A 117 -4.63 33.17 8.95
N LYS A 118 -4.47 32.76 7.68
CA LYS A 118 -4.13 33.68 6.59
C LYS A 118 -5.25 34.71 6.35
N ALA A 119 -6.50 34.27 6.40
CA ALA A 119 -7.66 35.13 6.14
C ALA A 119 -7.94 36.12 7.30
N ASN A 120 -7.59 35.77 8.54
CA ASN A 120 -7.88 36.59 9.71
C ASN A 120 -6.60 37.22 10.30
N THR A 121 -6.34 38.48 9.92
CA THR A 121 -5.17 39.25 10.36
C THR A 121 -5.10 39.41 11.87
N ILE A 122 -6.23 39.57 12.57
CA ILE A 122 -6.28 39.74 14.03
C ILE A 122 -5.78 38.46 14.70
N LYS A 123 -6.36 37.30 14.34
CA LYS A 123 -5.93 35.99 14.88
C LYS A 123 -4.49 35.67 14.53
N ARG A 124 -4.01 36.09 13.36
CA ARG A 124 -2.60 35.91 12.95
C ARG A 124 -1.65 36.70 13.84
N ILE A 125 -1.97 37.94 14.16
CA ILE A 125 -1.17 38.80 15.05
C ILE A 125 -1.17 38.20 16.46
N GLU A 126 -2.35 37.82 16.98
CA GLU A 126 -2.48 37.16 18.28
C GLU A 126 -1.66 35.88 18.35
N PHE A 127 -1.74 35.02 17.33
CA PHE A 127 -0.97 33.79 17.24
C PHE A 127 0.55 34.06 17.25
N ARG A 128 1.00 35.12 16.56
CA ARG A 128 2.41 35.52 16.52
C ARG A 128 2.92 36.03 17.86
N ILE A 129 2.08 36.78 18.60
CA ILE A 129 2.41 37.26 19.94
C ILE A 129 2.52 36.08 20.91
N ASN A 130 1.58 35.13 20.84
CA ASN A 130 1.55 33.97 21.73
C ASN A 130 2.63 32.93 21.38
N ASN A 131 3.08 32.88 20.12
CA ASN A 131 4.05 31.90 19.63
C ASN A 131 5.13 32.56 18.74
N PRO A 132 5.99 33.43 19.30
CA PRO A 132 6.92 34.26 18.52
C PRO A 132 7.96 33.43 17.74
N ASN A 133 8.36 32.29 18.28
CA ASN A 133 9.34 31.39 17.64
C ASN A 133 8.69 30.35 16.71
N ASN A 134 7.37 30.39 16.52
CA ASN A 134 6.71 29.41 15.68
C ASN A 134 6.91 29.73 14.18
N PRO A 135 7.46 28.79 13.38
CA PRO A 135 7.74 29.00 11.96
C PRO A 135 6.49 29.31 11.12
N ILE A 136 5.30 28.99 11.64
CA ILE A 136 4.01 29.34 11.02
C ILE A 136 3.86 30.86 10.88
N SER A 137 4.30 31.68 11.85
CA SER A 137 3.97 33.12 11.84
C SER A 137 4.61 33.92 10.68
N GLY A 138 5.78 33.47 10.21
CA GLY A 138 6.57 34.16 9.20
C GLY A 138 6.43 33.64 7.78
N LYS A 139 5.99 32.37 7.60
CA LYS A 139 6.05 31.67 6.29
C LYS A 139 4.73 30.98 5.91
N ILE A 140 3.58 31.54 6.29
CA ILE A 140 2.25 30.95 6.05
C ILE A 140 2.04 30.54 4.58
N ASP A 141 2.40 31.38 3.62
CA ASP A 141 2.18 31.09 2.19
C ASP A 141 2.97 29.87 1.69
N THR A 142 4.23 29.76 2.11
CA THR A 142 5.08 28.61 1.81
C THR A 142 4.52 27.34 2.44
N LEU A 143 4.04 27.42 3.69
CA LEU A 143 3.45 26.29 4.39
C LEU A 143 2.14 25.83 3.74
N ILE A 144 1.27 26.76 3.32
CA ILE A 144 0.05 26.44 2.57
C ILE A 144 0.40 25.70 1.28
N SER A 145 1.35 26.24 0.50
CA SER A 145 1.76 25.64 -0.78
C SER A 145 2.34 24.24 -0.61
N LEU A 146 3.21 24.05 0.39
CA LEU A 146 3.79 22.74 0.73
C LEU A 146 2.72 21.74 1.19
N THR A 147 1.71 22.22 1.93
CA THR A 147 0.58 21.39 2.40
C THR A 147 -0.29 20.92 1.26
N ILE A 148 -0.60 21.81 0.30
CA ILE A 148 -1.37 21.45 -0.88
C ILE A 148 -0.62 20.38 -1.70
N LEU A 149 0.67 20.59 -1.96
CA LEU A 149 1.49 19.61 -2.69
C LEU A 149 1.50 18.23 -1.99
N ASN A 150 1.67 18.22 -0.67
CA ASN A 150 1.61 16.99 0.13
C ASN A 150 0.25 16.30 0.05
N LEU A 151 -0.85 17.06 0.13
CA LEU A 151 -2.20 16.50 0.04
C LEU A 151 -2.45 15.86 -1.32
N PHE A 152 -2.02 16.51 -2.41
CA PHE A 152 -2.10 15.92 -3.74
C PHE A 152 -1.28 14.62 -3.84
N PHE A 153 -0.07 14.61 -3.28
CA PHE A 153 0.73 13.39 -3.22
C PHE A 153 0.00 12.27 -2.48
N HIS A 154 -0.54 12.53 -1.29
CA HIS A 154 -1.25 11.52 -0.50
C HIS A 154 -2.51 10.97 -1.18
N ILE A 155 -3.30 11.81 -1.85
CA ILE A 155 -4.48 11.36 -2.60
C ILE A 155 -4.04 10.39 -3.70
N ASN A 156 -3.08 10.80 -4.53
CA ASN A 156 -2.60 9.98 -5.65
C ASN A 156 -1.98 8.68 -5.15
N PHE A 157 -1.18 8.76 -4.08
CA PHE A 157 -0.56 7.58 -3.48
C PHE A 157 -1.60 6.61 -2.91
N LEU A 158 -2.62 7.11 -2.20
CA LEU A 158 -3.70 6.29 -1.65
C LEU A 158 -4.50 5.59 -2.75
N CYS A 159 -4.79 6.28 -3.86
CA CYS A 159 -5.42 5.69 -5.03
C CYS A 159 -4.58 4.55 -5.61
N TYR A 160 -3.26 4.77 -5.75
CA TYR A 160 -2.33 3.76 -6.25
C TYR A 160 -2.22 2.55 -5.31
N LEU A 161 -2.12 2.80 -4.01
CA LEU A 161 -2.05 1.75 -2.99
C LEU A 161 -3.32 0.91 -2.94
N ARG A 162 -4.49 1.54 -3.14
CA ARG A 162 -5.78 0.83 -3.24
C ARG A 162 -5.84 -0.05 -4.49
N LYS A 163 -5.36 0.43 -5.63
CA LYS A 163 -5.27 -0.37 -6.87
C LYS A 163 -4.42 -1.63 -6.60
N TYR A 164 -3.21 -1.45 -6.08
CA TYR A 164 -2.31 -2.56 -5.75
C TYR A 164 -2.91 -3.53 -4.72
N TYR A 165 -3.52 -3.01 -3.65
CA TYR A 165 -4.16 -3.84 -2.63
C TYR A 165 -5.23 -4.77 -3.21
N ASN A 166 -6.00 -4.29 -4.19
CA ASN A 166 -7.03 -5.10 -4.86
C ASN A 166 -6.44 -6.14 -5.84
N LEU A 167 -5.20 -5.96 -6.30
CA LEU A 167 -4.49 -6.92 -7.15
C LEU A 167 -3.89 -8.08 -6.34
N LEU A 168 -3.47 -7.84 -5.09
CA LEU A 168 -2.81 -8.84 -4.24
C LEU A 168 -3.59 -10.17 -4.06
N PRO A 169 -4.92 -10.20 -3.88
CA PRO A 169 -5.68 -11.45 -3.76
C PRO A 169 -5.61 -12.35 -5.00
N LEU A 170 -5.33 -11.79 -6.18
CA LEU A 170 -5.23 -12.55 -7.43
C LEU A 170 -4.03 -13.52 -7.40
N LEU A 171 -2.98 -13.21 -6.63
CA LEU A 171 -1.83 -14.10 -6.42
C LEU A 171 -2.17 -15.34 -5.57
N LYS A 172 -3.16 -15.26 -4.67
CA LYS A 172 -3.48 -16.35 -3.74
C LYS A 172 -4.46 -17.38 -4.32
N LYS A 173 -5.18 -17.03 -5.39
CA LYS A 173 -6.25 -17.89 -5.94
C LYS A 173 -5.74 -19.00 -6.85
N GLU A 174 -4.49 -18.95 -7.32
CA GLU A 174 -3.98 -19.90 -8.32
C GLU A 174 -2.62 -20.46 -7.85
N PRO A 175 -2.62 -21.61 -7.12
CA PRO A 175 -1.43 -22.13 -6.44
C PRO A 175 -0.42 -22.86 -7.35
N ASN A 176 -0.66 -22.91 -8.67
CA ASN A 176 0.12 -23.76 -9.57
C ASN A 176 1.16 -22.99 -10.38
N TYR A 177 2.11 -22.34 -9.71
CA TYR A 177 3.35 -21.93 -10.36
C TYR A 177 4.52 -22.11 -9.40
N ILE A 178 5.47 -22.96 -9.81
CA ILE A 178 6.79 -23.07 -9.19
C ILE A 178 7.49 -21.72 -9.39
N ILE A 179 7.86 -21.10 -8.27
CA ILE A 179 8.76 -19.94 -8.24
C ILE A 179 10.16 -20.50 -8.56
N LEU A 180 10.72 -20.13 -9.71
CA LEU A 180 12.13 -20.36 -10.07
C LEU A 180 13.00 -19.28 -9.43
#